data_AF-A0BZ22-F1
#
_entry.id   AF-A0BZ22-F1
#
_cell.length_a   1.000
_cell.length_b   1.000
_cell.length_c   1.000
_cell.angle_alpha   90.00
_cell.angle_beta   90.00
_cell.angle_gamma   90.00
#
_symmetry.space_group_name_H-M   'P 1'
#
loop_
_entity.id
_entity.type
_entity.pdbx_description
1 polymer ?
#
loop_
_entity_poly.entity_id
_entity_poly.type
_entity_poly.pdbx_seq_one_letter_code
_entity_poly.pdbx_strand_id
1 'polypeptide(L)'
;MDDKLYELFQKTLIENSNVNIQKIVQGQARVIQQNTQPLGQKNESISIKDVQKKLEAIEKNLMIQDSARKRRTSRYHSKKCSIKINTQNGSDSPSPYQLDFEDAKEYEVDILRKENQRLQERLEQLKSQNGDENSEDLNRERETLQKMKKDYQIKDDELKILNNKLDLLEIDLNKKHSLLLQKSKKLEVQQQTLQKNEEQIKEKRDCIDALQQQINLNISQVISLNKNELKLKLPQKLGVQLDKDKQLNKSIYVQDN
;
A
#
# COMPACT_ATOMS: atom_id res chain seq x y z
N MET A 1 2.29 2.11 -7.73
CA MET A 1 2.25 3.56 -7.47
C MET A 1 3.61 4.21 -7.76
N ASP A 2 4.70 3.44 -7.77
CA ASP A 2 6.07 3.96 -7.76
C ASP A 2 6.54 4.55 -9.09
N ASP A 3 5.98 4.12 -10.23
CA ASP A 3 6.41 4.60 -11.56
C ASP A 3 6.08 6.08 -11.79
N LYS A 4 4.91 6.55 -11.33
CA LYS A 4 4.53 7.97 -11.44
C LYS A 4 5.36 8.86 -10.53
N LEU A 5 5.76 8.36 -9.36
CA LEU A 5 6.59 9.09 -8.42
C LEU A 5 8.03 9.19 -8.94
N TYR A 6 8.55 8.11 -9.52
CA TYR A 6 9.85 8.08 -10.17
C TYR A 6 9.91 9.04 -11.38
N GLU A 7 8.87 9.06 -12.21
CA GLU A 7 8.77 10.00 -13.35
C GLU A 7 8.73 11.46 -12.89
N LEU A 8 8.04 11.76 -11.79
CA LEU A 8 7.99 13.10 -11.19
C LEU A 8 9.39 13.55 -10.74
N PHE A 9 10.14 12.68 -10.06
CA PHE A 9 11.50 12.99 -9.61
C PHE A 9 12.47 13.22 -10.77
N GLN A 10 12.35 12.45 -11.85
CA GLN A 10 13.18 12.67 -13.05
C GLN A 10 12.86 14.00 -13.74
N LYS A 11 11.59 14.40 -13.81
CA LYS A 11 11.20 15.72 -14.33
C LYS A 11 11.76 16.85 -13.45
N THR A 12 11.68 16.71 -12.12
CA THR A 12 12.24 17.70 -11.19
C THR A 12 13.77 17.80 -11.27
N LEU A 13 14.48 16.71 -11.59
CA LEU A 13 15.93 16.75 -11.82
C LEU A 13 16.33 17.50 -13.08
N ILE A 14 15.51 17.43 -14.13
CA ILE A 14 15.77 18.08 -15.41
C ILE A 14 15.45 19.58 -15.34
N GLU A 15 14.38 19.96 -14.64
CA GLU A 15 13.90 21.35 -14.59
C GLU A 15 14.61 22.22 -13.54
N ASN A 16 15.33 21.62 -12.58
CA ASN A 16 15.91 22.35 -11.47
C ASN A 16 17.42 22.55 -11.64
N SER A 17 17.88 23.80 -11.76
CA SER A 17 19.30 24.16 -11.94
C SER A 17 20.10 24.21 -10.64
N ASN A 18 19.46 24.02 -9.49
CA ASN A 18 20.12 24.06 -8.19
C ASN A 18 20.76 22.70 -7.84
N VAL A 19 22.10 22.68 -7.82
CA VAL A 19 22.93 21.48 -7.58
C VAL A 19 22.61 20.78 -6.24
N ASN A 20 22.22 21.52 -5.20
CA ASN A 20 21.89 20.92 -3.91
C ASN A 20 20.54 20.19 -3.95
N ILE A 21 19.56 20.76 -4.65
CA ILE A 21 18.25 20.14 -4.84
C ILE A 21 18.39 18.91 -5.73
N GLN A 22 19.20 18.98 -6.78
CA GLN A 22 19.50 17.81 -7.61
C GLN A 22 20.12 16.66 -6.82
N LYS A 23 21.06 16.93 -5.91
CA LYS A 23 21.68 15.90 -5.06
C LYS A 23 20.67 15.26 -4.10
N ILE A 24 19.80 16.05 -3.49
CA ILE A 24 18.76 15.56 -2.57
C ILE A 24 17.76 14.68 -3.33
N VAL A 25 17.29 15.14 -4.48
CA VAL A 25 16.34 14.41 -5.32
C VAL A 25 16.96 13.12 -5.89
N GLN A 26 18.23 13.16 -6.34
CA GLN A 26 18.95 11.95 -6.75
C GLN A 26 19.11 10.95 -5.60
N GLY A 27 19.37 11.44 -4.38
CA GLY A 27 19.43 10.61 -3.19
C GLY A 27 18.11 9.87 -2.92
N GLN A 28 16.99 10.59 -2.99
CA GLN A 28 15.66 10.02 -2.76
C GLN A 28 15.23 9.06 -3.88
N ALA A 29 15.52 9.39 -5.14
CA ALA A 29 15.24 8.51 -6.27
C ALA A 29 16.02 7.18 -6.18
N ARG A 30 17.28 7.19 -5.71
CA ARG A 30 18.05 5.96 -5.46
C ARG A 30 17.46 5.09 -4.37
N VAL A 31 16.96 5.68 -3.28
CA VAL A 31 16.32 4.92 -2.19
C VAL A 31 15.05 4.23 -2.69
N ILE A 32 14.25 4.90 -3.53
CA ILE A 32 13.04 4.32 -4.12
C ILE A 32 13.40 3.19 -5.09
N GLN A 33 14.41 3.36 -5.95
CA GLN A 33 14.91 2.30 -6.83
C GLN A 33 15.44 1.07 -6.07
N GLN A 34 16.05 1.28 -4.90
CA GLN A 34 16.52 0.17 -4.05
C GLN A 34 15.39 -0.60 -3.38
N ASN A 35 14.22 0.02 -3.22
CA ASN A 35 13.02 -0.55 -2.61
C ASN A 35 12.05 -1.19 -3.62
N THR A 36 12.14 -0.84 -4.91
CA THR A 36 11.35 -1.44 -5.99
C THR A 36 11.99 -2.70 -6.61
N GLN A 37 13.20 -3.08 -6.19
CA GLN A 37 13.74 -4.38 -6.57
C GLN A 37 12.97 -5.52 -5.87
N PRO A 38 12.58 -6.59 -6.58
CA PRO A 38 11.87 -7.70 -5.97
C PRO A 38 12.70 -8.28 -4.83
N LEU A 39 12.03 -8.56 -3.71
CA LEU A 39 12.55 -9.08 -2.43
C LEU A 39 13.30 -10.43 -2.49
N GLY A 40 13.78 -10.85 -3.67
CA GLY A 40 14.41 -12.14 -3.91
C GLY A 40 15.90 -12.24 -3.58
N GLN A 41 16.66 -11.14 -3.42
CA GLN A 41 18.13 -11.23 -3.32
C GLN A 41 18.80 -10.13 -2.45
N LYS A 42 18.32 -9.89 -1.23
CA LYS A 42 19.07 -9.13 -0.21
C LYS A 42 19.15 -9.87 1.12
N ASN A 43 19.53 -11.14 1.05
CA ASN A 43 20.26 -11.79 2.14
C ASN A 43 21.73 -11.82 1.75
N GLU A 44 22.36 -10.64 1.64
CA GLU A 44 23.78 -10.60 1.97
C GLU A 44 23.84 -10.83 3.47
N SER A 45 24.14 -12.08 3.85
CA SER A 45 24.43 -12.46 5.21
C SER A 45 25.43 -11.46 5.77
N ILE A 46 24.99 -10.57 6.67
CA ILE A 46 25.88 -9.67 7.41
C ILE A 46 26.88 -10.59 8.09
N SER A 47 28.11 -10.62 7.57
CA SER A 47 29.12 -11.53 8.07
C SER A 47 29.39 -11.16 9.52
N ILE A 48 29.37 -12.16 10.40
CA ILE A 48 29.67 -11.99 11.83
C ILE A 48 31.00 -11.23 12.02
N LYS A 49 31.94 -11.40 11.07
CA LYS A 49 33.22 -10.67 11.02
C LYS A 49 33.04 -9.15 10.85
N ASP A 50 32.07 -8.69 10.07
CA ASP A 50 31.84 -7.26 9.85
C ASP A 50 31.18 -6.60 11.07
N VAL A 51 30.32 -7.33 11.78
CA VAL A 51 29.75 -6.90 13.05
C VAL A 51 30.84 -6.81 14.13
N GLN A 52 31.72 -7.81 14.21
CA GLN A 52 32.86 -7.81 15.12
C GLN A 52 33.81 -6.63 14.85
N LYS A 53 34.13 -6.37 13.58
CA LYS A 53 35.00 -5.23 13.20
C LYS A 53 34.41 -3.88 13.59
N LYS A 54 33.08 -3.73 13.47
CA LYS A 54 32.37 -2.50 13.88
C LYS A 54 32.35 -2.36 15.41
N LEU A 55 32.18 -3.45 16.15
CA LEU A 55 32.22 -3.43 17.62
C LEU A 55 33.62 -3.08 18.14
N GLU A 56 34.69 -3.65 17.56
CA GLU A 56 36.08 -3.28 17.92
C GLU A 56 36.38 -1.81 17.64
N ALA A 57 35.85 -1.25 16.55
CA ALA A 57 36.02 0.16 16.22
C ALA A 57 35.31 1.08 17.23
N ILE A 58 34.10 0.70 17.67
CA ILE A 58 33.34 1.44 18.70
C ILE A 58 34.09 1.41 20.04
N GLU A 59 34.60 0.25 20.43
CA GLU A 59 35.35 0.08 21.69
C GLU A 59 36.64 0.91 21.71
N LYS A 60 37.42 0.92 20.62
CA LYS A 60 38.61 1.77 20.48
C LYS A 60 38.26 3.26 20.61
N ASN A 61 37.16 3.70 19.99
CA ASN A 61 36.75 5.10 20.04
C ASN A 61 36.32 5.53 21.45
N LEU A 62 35.63 4.67 22.18
CA LEU A 62 35.27 4.88 23.59
C LEU A 62 36.52 5.00 24.47
N MET A 63 37.51 4.11 24.31
CA MET A 63 38.77 4.16 25.04
C MET A 63 39.56 5.46 24.80
N ILE A 64 39.59 5.94 23.56
CA ILE A 64 40.26 7.20 23.19
C ILE A 64 39.55 8.41 23.84
N GLN A 65 38.22 8.45 23.84
CA GLN A 65 37.46 9.51 24.50
C GLN A 65 37.72 9.53 26.01
N ASP A 66 37.74 8.36 26.65
CA ASP A 66 37.92 8.25 28.09
C ASP A 66 39.34 8.64 28.53
N SER A 67 40.35 8.27 27.75
CA SER A 67 41.74 8.68 27.98
C SER A 67 41.98 10.16 27.68
N ALA A 68 41.27 10.76 26.72
CA ALA A 68 41.27 12.22 26.51
C ALA A 68 40.63 12.96 27.69
N ARG A 69 39.54 12.41 28.27
CA ARG A 69 38.86 12.97 29.44
C ARG A 69 39.76 12.95 30.68
N LYS A 70 40.44 11.83 30.95
CA LYS A 70 41.39 11.69 32.07
C LYS A 70 42.60 12.64 31.97
N ARG A 71 43.13 12.88 30.76
CA ARG A 71 44.22 13.87 30.58
C ARG A 71 43.78 15.30 30.91
N ARG A 72 42.55 15.67 30.56
CA ARG A 72 42.02 17.02 30.83
C ARG A 72 41.87 17.31 32.33
N THR A 73 41.45 16.34 33.14
CA THR A 73 41.30 16.55 34.60
C THR A 73 42.63 16.59 35.35
N SER A 74 43.65 15.84 34.89
CA SER A 74 44.98 15.85 35.52
C SER A 74 45.72 17.19 35.43
N ARG A 75 45.44 18.00 34.40
CA ARG A 75 46.11 19.31 34.16
C ARG A 75 45.70 20.41 35.13
N TYR A 76 44.57 20.25 35.84
CA TYR A 76 44.04 21.27 36.75
C TYR A 76 44.33 20.99 38.23
N HIS A 77 44.91 19.82 38.57
CA HIS A 77 45.26 19.48 39.95
C HIS A 77 46.74 19.66 40.31
N SER A 78 47.65 19.84 39.34
CA SER A 78 49.10 20.00 39.65
C SER A 78 49.53 21.42 40.03
N LYS A 79 48.67 22.44 39.91
CA LYS A 79 49.03 23.85 40.19
C LYS A 79 48.73 24.33 41.62
N LYS A 80 48.28 23.47 42.54
CA LYS A 80 47.85 23.87 43.89
C LYS A 80 48.75 23.43 45.06
N CYS A 81 49.92 22.84 44.83
CA CYS A 81 50.79 22.41 45.92
C CYS A 81 52.26 22.65 45.60
N SER A 82 52.79 23.83 45.95
CA SER A 82 54.21 24.08 46.25
C SER A 82 54.38 25.48 46.84
N ILE A 83 53.92 25.72 48.07
CA ILE A 83 54.53 26.73 48.94
C ILE A 83 54.99 25.97 50.18
N LYS A 84 56.25 25.48 50.13
CA LYS A 84 56.93 24.97 51.31
C LYS A 84 57.47 26.19 52.06
N ILE A 85 56.83 26.58 53.15
CA ILE A 85 57.41 27.54 54.09
C ILE A 85 58.44 26.78 54.92
N ASN A 86 59.71 27.04 54.64
CA ASN A 86 60.84 26.49 55.37
C ASN A 86 60.99 27.28 56.68
N THR A 87 60.47 26.76 57.79
CA THR A 87 60.70 27.36 59.12
C THR A 87 62.02 26.84 59.68
N GLN A 88 63.11 27.54 59.38
CA GLN A 88 64.36 27.42 60.11
C GLN A 88 64.89 28.80 60.49
N ASN A 89 64.98 28.98 61.81
CA ASN A 89 65.89 29.84 62.57
C ASN A 89 65.75 31.36 62.44
N GLY A 90 65.77 31.98 63.63
CA GLY A 90 65.62 33.41 63.81
C GLY A 90 66.79 34.23 63.31
N SER A 91 66.46 35.46 62.93
CA SER A 91 67.37 36.58 62.86
C SER A 91 66.54 37.86 63.02
N ASP A 92 66.67 38.50 64.17
CA ASP A 92 66.22 39.88 64.40
C ASP A 92 66.99 40.80 63.46
N SER A 93 66.33 41.21 62.38
CA SER A 93 66.76 42.30 61.51
C SER A 93 65.49 42.93 60.92
N PRO A 94 65.25 44.23 61.12
CA PRO A 94 64.06 44.87 60.57
C PRO A 94 64.24 44.97 59.05
N SER A 95 63.34 44.31 58.32
CA SER A 95 63.20 44.48 56.87
C SER A 95 62.68 45.90 56.57
N PRO A 96 63.22 46.62 55.56
CA PRO A 96 62.85 47.99 55.21
C PRO A 96 61.48 48.11 54.51
N TYR A 97 60.62 47.09 54.65
CA TYR A 97 59.30 47.00 54.03
C TYR A 97 58.19 46.77 55.08
N GLN A 98 58.23 47.48 56.20
CA GLN A 98 57.03 47.66 57.01
C GLN A 98 56.16 48.72 56.32
N LEU A 99 55.32 48.28 55.39
CA LEU A 99 54.16 49.09 54.98
C LEU A 99 53.33 49.33 56.25
N ASP A 100 52.98 50.59 56.52
CA ASP A 100 52.11 50.95 57.63
C ASP A 100 50.85 50.08 57.57
N PHE A 101 50.45 49.50 58.70
CA PHE A 101 49.33 48.55 58.78
C PHE A 101 48.03 49.15 58.24
N GLU A 102 47.92 50.48 58.26
CA GLU A 102 46.86 51.29 57.69
C GLU A 102 46.85 51.24 56.15
N ASP A 103 48.00 51.36 55.48
CA ASP A 103 48.12 51.30 54.01
C ASP A 103 47.82 49.88 53.48
N ALA A 104 48.23 48.85 54.22
CA ALA A 104 47.93 47.46 53.87
C ALA A 104 46.42 47.15 53.97
N LYS A 105 45.73 47.72 54.97
CA LYS A 105 44.26 47.60 55.11
C LYS A 105 43.52 48.35 54.03
N GLU A 106 43.99 49.55 53.65
CA GLU A 106 43.39 50.33 52.57
C GLU A 106 43.51 49.60 51.22
N TYR A 107 44.68 48.98 50.96
CA TYR A 107 44.88 48.13 49.78
C TYR A 107 43.96 46.90 49.76
N GLU A 108 43.76 46.25 50.91
CA GLU A 108 42.84 45.11 51.04
C GLU A 108 41.38 45.51 50.79
N VAL A 109 40.95 46.65 51.33
CA VAL A 109 39.60 47.21 51.10
C VAL A 109 39.39 47.53 49.62
N ASP A 110 40.40 48.07 48.94
CA ASP A 110 40.32 48.37 47.51
C ASP A 110 40.27 47.11 46.63
N ILE A 111 40.98 46.04 47.02
CA ILE A 111 40.87 44.73 46.37
C ILE A 111 39.45 44.19 46.53
N LEU A 112 38.91 44.21 47.75
CA LEU A 112 37.56 43.71 48.04
C LEU A 112 36.47 44.54 47.34
N ARG A 113 36.69 45.85 47.18
CA ARG A 113 35.77 46.73 46.43
C ARG A 113 35.79 46.38 44.94
N LYS A 114 36.96 46.19 44.34
CA LYS A 114 37.11 45.76 42.94
C LYS A 114 36.54 44.37 42.70
N GLU A 115 36.71 43.44 43.64
CA GLU A 115 36.15 42.09 43.55
C GLU A 115 34.62 42.12 43.68
N ASN A 116 34.05 42.90 44.59
CA ASN A 116 32.60 43.10 44.68
C ASN A 116 32.01 43.69 43.40
N GLN A 117 32.66 44.71 42.83
CA GLN A 117 32.22 45.30 41.56
C GLN A 117 32.24 44.25 40.43
N ARG A 118 33.31 43.47 40.34
CA ARG A 118 33.43 42.38 39.35
C ARG A 118 32.37 41.30 39.55
N LEU A 119 32.01 40.98 40.79
CA LEU A 119 30.96 40.01 41.11
C LEU A 119 29.57 40.54 40.76
N GLN A 120 29.31 41.84 40.98
CA GLN A 120 28.06 42.50 40.57
C GLN A 120 27.92 42.51 39.04
N GLU A 121 28.95 42.89 38.31
CA GLU A 121 28.97 42.85 36.83
C GLU A 121 28.71 41.42 36.32
N ARG A 122 29.30 40.41 36.96
CA ARG A 122 29.09 39.01 36.60
C ARG A 122 27.66 38.53 36.90
N LEU A 123 27.08 38.97 38.00
CA LEU A 123 25.67 38.67 38.34
C LEU A 123 24.72 39.29 37.32
N GLU A 124 24.99 40.52 36.88
CA GLU A 124 24.18 41.23 35.89
C GLU A 124 24.26 40.58 34.51
N GLN A 125 25.46 40.14 34.09
CA GLN A 125 25.65 39.34 32.88
C GLN A 125 24.92 37.99 32.92
N LEU A 126 24.92 37.30 34.07
CA LEU A 126 24.19 36.04 34.22
C LEU A 126 22.67 36.25 34.22
N LYS A 127 22.19 37.37 34.76
CA LYS A 127 20.77 37.74 34.73
C LYS A 127 20.32 38.08 33.31
N SER A 128 21.10 38.84 32.55
CA SER A 128 20.76 39.16 31.15
C SER A 128 20.80 37.93 30.25
N GLN A 129 21.75 37.01 30.47
CA GLN A 129 21.81 35.74 29.73
C GLN A 129 20.65 34.78 30.03
N ASN A 130 20.10 34.80 31.25
CA ASN A 130 18.99 33.92 31.64
C ASN A 130 17.61 34.56 31.49
N GLY A 131 17.53 35.90 31.42
CA GLY A 131 16.28 36.65 31.46
C GLY A 131 15.41 36.46 30.21
N ASP A 132 15.96 36.70 29.03
CA ASP A 132 15.10 37.04 27.89
C ASP A 132 15.28 36.13 26.67
N GLU A 133 16.51 35.76 26.28
CA GLU A 133 16.72 35.02 25.03
C GLU A 133 16.36 33.53 25.11
N ASN A 134 16.64 32.88 26.25
CA ASN A 134 16.48 31.43 26.35
C ASN A 134 15.05 31.00 26.78
N SER A 135 14.26 31.92 27.34
CA SER A 135 12.93 31.62 27.89
C SER A 135 11.82 31.81 26.84
N GLU A 136 11.91 32.85 26.01
CA GLU A 136 10.95 33.10 24.93
C GLU A 136 11.05 32.07 23.81
N ASP A 137 12.27 31.73 23.38
CA ASP A 137 12.48 30.77 22.30
C ASP A 137 11.98 29.37 22.69
N LEU A 138 12.23 28.93 23.94
CA LEU A 138 11.68 27.68 24.46
C LEU A 138 10.14 27.68 24.55
N ASN A 139 9.54 28.81 24.91
CA ASN A 139 8.07 28.93 24.96
C ASN A 139 7.47 28.89 23.55
N ARG A 140 8.07 29.58 22.57
CA ARG A 140 7.66 29.52 21.15
C ARG A 140 7.80 28.10 20.60
N GLU A 141 8.89 27.40 20.93
CA GLU A 141 9.07 26.01 20.52
C GLU A 141 8.01 25.09 21.14
N ARG A 142 7.70 25.25 22.43
CA ARG A 142 6.62 24.50 23.10
C ARG A 142 5.25 24.74 22.48
N GLU A 143 4.91 25.99 22.17
CA GLU A 143 3.64 26.32 21.50
C GLU A 143 3.57 25.70 20.11
N THR A 144 4.68 25.74 19.36
CA THR A 144 4.78 25.12 18.04
C THR A 144 4.61 23.60 18.12
N LEU A 145 5.27 22.94 19.07
CA LEU A 145 5.13 21.50 19.32
C LEU A 145 3.71 21.12 19.75
N GLN A 146 3.08 21.93 20.61
CA GLN A 146 1.70 21.69 21.05
C GLN A 146 0.71 21.82 19.88
N LYS A 147 0.93 22.80 18.99
CA LYS A 147 0.16 22.97 17.76
C LYS A 147 0.33 21.76 16.83
N MET A 148 1.57 21.35 16.56
CA MET A 148 1.85 20.16 15.73
C MET A 148 1.24 18.89 16.31
N LYS A 149 1.25 18.72 17.65
CA LYS A 149 0.61 17.58 18.32
C LYS A 149 -0.91 17.58 18.09
N LYS A 150 -1.57 18.74 18.18
CA LYS A 150 -3.01 18.86 17.90
C LYS A 150 -3.31 18.59 16.43
N ASP A 151 -2.51 19.12 15.51
CA ASP A 151 -2.69 18.88 14.08
C ASP A 151 -2.54 17.39 13.74
N TYR A 152 -1.56 16.71 14.36
CA TYR A 152 -1.40 15.26 14.22
C TYR A 152 -2.60 14.48 14.77
N GLN A 153 -3.11 14.86 15.95
CA GLN A 153 -4.29 14.23 16.55
C GLN A 153 -5.52 14.34 15.64
N ILE A 154 -5.74 15.54 15.06
CA ILE A 154 -6.84 15.76 14.10
C ILE A 154 -6.67 14.85 12.88
N LYS A 155 -5.45 14.73 12.34
CA LYS A 155 -5.17 13.85 11.20
C LYS A 155 -5.37 12.37 11.51
N ASP A 156 -4.98 11.93 12.71
CA ASP A 156 -5.22 10.56 13.18
C ASP A 156 -6.71 10.25 13.30
N ASP A 157 -7.50 11.18 13.83
CA ASP A 157 -8.95 11.01 13.94
C ASP A 157 -9.65 11.07 12.57
N GLU A 158 -9.21 11.93 11.65
CA GLU A 158 -9.66 11.91 10.25
C GLU A 158 -9.39 10.55 9.59
N LEU A 159 -8.22 9.96 9.84
CA LEU A 159 -7.83 8.65 9.31
C LEU A 159 -8.68 7.52 9.89
N LYS A 160 -8.99 7.54 11.19
CA LYS A 160 -9.93 6.58 11.81
C LYS A 160 -11.32 6.67 11.20
N ILE A 161 -11.82 7.88 10.96
CA ILE A 161 -13.12 8.09 10.31
C ILE A 161 -13.11 7.52 8.89
N LEU A 162 -12.03 7.74 8.13
CA LEU A 162 -11.88 7.19 6.79
C LEU A 162 -11.84 5.65 6.79
N ASN A 163 -11.10 5.04 7.71
CA ASN A 163 -11.05 3.58 7.85
C ASN A 163 -12.43 3.01 8.19
N ASN A 164 -13.15 3.61 9.15
CA ASN A 164 -14.51 3.18 9.48
C ASN A 164 -15.46 3.29 8.27
N LYS A 165 -15.33 4.33 7.45
CA LYS A 165 -16.10 4.46 6.20
C LYS A 165 -15.73 3.36 5.20
N LEU A 166 -14.45 3.03 5.09
CA LEU A 166 -13.98 1.94 4.21
C LEU A 166 -14.56 0.59 4.64
N ASP A 167 -14.54 0.28 5.94
CA ASP A 167 -15.11 -0.96 6.49
C ASP A 167 -16.62 -1.06 6.18
N LEU A 168 -17.36 0.04 6.35
CA LEU A 168 -18.79 0.07 6.03
C LEU A 168 -19.06 -0.13 4.54
N LEU A 169 -18.21 0.43 3.66
CA LEU A 169 -18.32 0.23 2.21
C LEU A 169 -17.99 -1.21 1.82
N GLU A 170 -17.01 -1.84 2.45
CA GLU A 170 -16.67 -3.24 2.21
C GLU A 170 -17.82 -4.18 2.63
N ILE A 171 -18.47 -3.90 3.77
CA ILE A 171 -19.65 -4.63 4.22
C ILE A 171 -20.81 -4.49 3.21
N ASP A 172 -21.08 -3.27 2.72
CA ASP A 172 -22.14 -3.04 1.72
C ASP A 172 -21.83 -3.74 0.39
N LEU A 173 -20.58 -3.70 -0.05
CA LEU A 173 -20.11 -4.40 -1.25
C LEU A 173 -20.31 -5.92 -1.11
N ASN A 174 -19.93 -6.50 0.03
CA ASN A 174 -20.10 -7.92 0.31
C ASN A 174 -21.58 -8.32 0.31
N LYS A 175 -22.46 -7.52 0.92
CA LYS A 175 -23.92 -7.74 0.88
C LYS A 175 -24.47 -7.72 -0.55
N LYS A 176 -24.07 -6.73 -1.34
CA LYS A 176 -24.48 -6.63 -2.76
C LYS A 176 -23.97 -7.81 -3.58
N HIS A 177 -22.73 -8.24 -3.35
CA HIS A 177 -22.16 -9.40 -4.02
C HIS A 177 -22.89 -10.70 -3.68
N SER A 178 -23.20 -10.96 -2.40
CA SER A 178 -24.02 -12.11 -2.01
C SER A 178 -25.41 -12.08 -2.63
N LEU A 179 -26.07 -10.91 -2.68
CA LEU A 179 -27.37 -10.77 -3.31
C LEU A 179 -27.31 -11.06 -4.83
N LEU A 180 -26.26 -10.59 -5.50
CA LEU A 180 -26.01 -10.88 -6.92
C LEU A 180 -25.82 -12.38 -7.15
N LEU A 181 -25.04 -13.05 -6.30
CA LEU A 181 -24.80 -14.50 -6.40
C LEU A 181 -26.09 -15.30 -6.24
N GLN A 182 -26.95 -14.91 -5.28
CA GLN A 182 -28.27 -15.53 -5.11
C GLN A 182 -29.17 -15.33 -6.33
N LYS A 183 -29.20 -14.11 -6.89
CA LYS A 183 -29.97 -13.83 -8.12
C LYS A 183 -29.45 -14.63 -9.32
N SER A 184 -28.13 -14.74 -9.47
CA SER A 184 -27.50 -15.51 -10.55
C SER A 184 -27.88 -16.99 -10.48
N LYS A 185 -27.81 -17.61 -9.30
CA LYS A 185 -28.27 -19.00 -9.11
C LYS A 185 -29.75 -19.19 -9.43
N LYS A 186 -30.60 -18.23 -9.03
CA LYS A 186 -32.03 -18.29 -9.36
C LYS A 186 -32.26 -18.21 -10.88
N LEU A 187 -31.51 -17.37 -11.59
CA LEU A 187 -31.57 -17.25 -13.04
C LEU A 187 -31.10 -18.53 -13.73
N GLU A 188 -30.02 -19.15 -13.24
CA GLU A 188 -29.50 -20.42 -13.76
C GLU A 188 -30.57 -21.54 -13.68
N VAL A 189 -31.24 -21.68 -12.54
CA VAL A 189 -32.34 -22.64 -12.37
C VAL A 189 -33.51 -22.34 -13.31
N GLN A 190 -33.85 -21.06 -13.50
CA GLN A 190 -34.89 -20.66 -14.45
C GLN A 190 -34.52 -21.01 -15.90
N GLN A 191 -33.26 -20.82 -16.28
CA GLN A 191 -32.76 -21.13 -17.62
C GLN A 191 -32.75 -22.64 -17.89
N GLN A 192 -32.35 -23.46 -16.91
CA GLN A 192 -32.45 -24.91 -17.01
C GLN A 192 -33.91 -25.38 -17.13
N THR A 193 -34.81 -24.76 -16.37
CA THR A 193 -36.25 -25.07 -16.45
C THR A 193 -36.80 -24.72 -17.84
N LEU A 194 -36.39 -23.59 -18.41
CA LEU A 194 -36.78 -23.18 -19.76
C LEU A 194 -36.29 -24.18 -20.81
N GLN A 195 -35.01 -24.57 -20.76
CA GLN A 195 -34.45 -25.57 -21.67
C GLN A 195 -35.23 -26.89 -21.62
N LYS A 196 -35.54 -27.38 -20.42
CA LYS A 196 -36.33 -28.61 -20.25
C LYS A 196 -37.74 -28.47 -20.85
N ASN A 197 -38.38 -27.30 -20.68
CA ASN A 197 -39.69 -27.06 -21.27
C ASN A 197 -39.64 -26.99 -22.80
N GLU A 198 -38.59 -26.38 -23.37
CA GLU A 198 -38.37 -26.35 -24.82
C GLU A 198 -38.18 -27.75 -25.40
N GLU A 199 -37.40 -28.61 -24.73
CA GLU A 199 -37.23 -30.02 -25.10
C GLU A 199 -38.56 -30.78 -25.06
N GLN A 200 -39.36 -30.61 -23.99
CA GLN A 200 -40.68 -31.22 -23.91
C GLN A 200 -41.62 -30.75 -25.03
N ILE A 201 -41.61 -29.44 -25.36
CA ILE A 201 -42.40 -28.91 -26.47
C ILE A 201 -41.96 -29.53 -27.79
N LYS A 202 -40.65 -29.69 -28.01
CA LYS A 202 -40.10 -30.35 -29.20
C LYS A 202 -40.60 -31.79 -29.31
N GLU A 203 -40.49 -32.58 -28.24
CA GLU A 203 -40.99 -33.97 -28.22
C GLU A 203 -42.50 -34.05 -28.52
N LYS A 204 -43.29 -33.11 -28.00
CA LYS A 204 -44.74 -33.06 -28.30
C LYS A 204 -45.01 -32.72 -29.77
N ARG A 205 -44.24 -31.81 -30.37
CA ARG A 205 -44.35 -31.49 -31.80
C ARG A 205 -44.00 -32.69 -32.66
N ASP A 206 -42.90 -33.37 -32.37
CA ASP A 206 -42.47 -34.57 -33.11
C ASP A 206 -43.55 -35.68 -33.04
N CYS A 207 -44.21 -35.84 -31.88
CA CYS A 207 -45.33 -36.77 -31.71
C CYS A 207 -46.56 -36.37 -32.54
N ILE A 208 -46.90 -35.07 -32.57
CA ILE A 208 -47.99 -34.55 -33.42
C ILE A 208 -47.69 -34.81 -34.89
N ASP A 209 -46.47 -34.53 -35.34
CA ASP A 209 -46.05 -34.74 -36.73
C ASP A 209 -46.16 -36.23 -37.12
N ALA A 210 -45.74 -37.14 -36.24
CA ALA A 210 -45.88 -38.59 -36.45
C ALA A 210 -47.35 -39.03 -36.54
N LEU A 211 -48.22 -38.54 -35.65
CA LEU A 211 -49.65 -38.83 -35.70
C LEU A 211 -50.29 -38.29 -36.99
N GLN A 212 -49.88 -37.09 -37.42
CA GLN A 212 -50.40 -36.48 -38.65
C GLN A 212 -49.99 -37.27 -39.90
N GLN A 213 -48.75 -37.77 -39.95
CA GLN A 213 -48.32 -38.70 -40.99
C GLN A 213 -49.14 -39.99 -40.99
N GLN A 214 -49.43 -40.55 -39.81
CA GLN A 214 -50.25 -41.76 -39.69
C GLN A 214 -51.69 -41.52 -40.18
N ILE A 215 -52.30 -40.38 -39.83
CA ILE A 215 -53.61 -39.99 -40.34
C ILE A 215 -53.59 -39.86 -41.87
N ASN A 216 -52.58 -39.21 -42.44
CA ASN A 216 -52.44 -39.05 -43.89
C ASN A 216 -52.31 -40.41 -44.62
N LEU A 217 -51.57 -41.35 -44.04
CA LEU A 217 -51.47 -42.72 -44.55
C LEU A 217 -52.82 -43.44 -44.52
N ASN A 218 -53.54 -43.35 -43.40
CA ASN A 218 -54.86 -43.95 -43.24
C ASN A 218 -55.88 -43.37 -44.23
N ILE A 219 -55.91 -42.05 -44.40
CA ILE A 219 -56.76 -41.39 -45.40
C ILE A 219 -56.43 -41.89 -46.81
N SER A 220 -55.14 -41.96 -47.16
CA SER A 220 -54.70 -42.48 -48.46
C SER A 220 -55.13 -43.93 -48.69
N GLN A 221 -55.00 -44.78 -47.67
CA GLN A 221 -55.49 -46.16 -47.73
C GLN A 221 -57.01 -46.22 -47.95
N VAL A 222 -57.80 -45.47 -47.18
CA VAL A 222 -59.27 -45.44 -47.34
C VAL A 222 -59.67 -44.98 -48.74
N ILE A 223 -59.05 -43.91 -49.27
CA ILE A 223 -59.32 -43.44 -50.63
C ILE A 223 -58.98 -44.53 -51.67
N SER A 224 -57.86 -45.24 -51.50
CA SER A 224 -57.47 -46.32 -52.40
C SER A 224 -58.45 -47.50 -52.38
N LEU A 225 -58.89 -47.91 -51.19
CA LEU A 225 -59.86 -48.98 -51.00
C LEU A 225 -61.20 -48.62 -51.63
N ASN A 226 -61.67 -47.38 -51.41
CA ASN A 226 -62.93 -46.91 -51.96
C ASN A 226 -62.89 -46.80 -53.50
N LYS A 227 -61.77 -46.33 -54.07
CA LYS A 227 -61.54 -46.36 -55.53
C LYS A 227 -61.58 -47.79 -56.08
N ASN A 228 -60.99 -48.76 -55.39
CA ASN A 228 -60.99 -50.15 -55.81
C ASN A 228 -62.39 -50.79 -55.70
N GLU A 229 -63.14 -50.51 -54.63
CA GLU A 229 -64.54 -50.93 -54.51
C GLU A 229 -65.42 -50.34 -55.62
N LEU A 230 -65.27 -49.05 -55.92
CA LEU A 230 -65.98 -48.40 -57.03
C LEU A 230 -65.66 -49.04 -58.37
N LYS A 231 -64.37 -49.33 -58.64
CA LYS A 231 -63.95 -50.06 -59.86
C LYS A 231 -64.55 -51.46 -59.96
N LEU A 232 -64.74 -52.17 -58.85
CA LEU A 232 -65.33 -53.50 -58.83
C LEU A 232 -66.86 -53.46 -58.95
N LYS A 233 -67.53 -52.49 -58.32
CA LYS A 233 -69.00 -52.40 -58.24
C LYS A 233 -69.63 -51.68 -59.45
N LEU A 234 -68.93 -50.75 -60.12
CA LEU A 234 -69.47 -50.04 -61.30
C LEU A 234 -69.79 -50.98 -62.48
N PRO A 235 -68.88 -51.85 -62.93
CA PRO A 235 -69.13 -52.74 -64.08
C PRO A 235 -70.27 -53.71 -63.83
N GLN A 236 -70.40 -54.20 -62.58
CA GLN A 236 -71.48 -55.11 -62.18
C GLN A 236 -72.86 -54.44 -62.18
N LYS A 237 -72.95 -53.16 -61.78
CA LYS A 237 -74.23 -52.43 -61.77
C LYS A 237 -74.62 -51.86 -63.14
N LEU A 238 -73.65 -51.54 -63.99
CA LEU A 238 -73.88 -51.07 -65.35
C LEU A 238 -74.08 -52.22 -66.36
N GLY A 239 -73.97 -53.48 -65.93
CA GLY A 239 -74.15 -54.66 -66.79
C GLY A 239 -73.09 -54.78 -67.89
N VAL A 240 -71.93 -54.12 -67.75
CA VAL A 240 -70.88 -54.10 -68.78
C VAL A 240 -69.81 -55.13 -68.42
N GLN A 241 -69.87 -56.29 -69.06
CA GLN A 241 -68.77 -57.27 -69.08
C GLN A 241 -67.57 -56.67 -69.82
N LEU A 242 -66.46 -56.42 -69.11
CA LEU A 242 -65.23 -55.81 -69.64
C LEU A 242 -64.34 -56.77 -70.45
N ASP A 243 -64.86 -57.90 -70.94
CA ASP A 243 -64.07 -58.95 -71.61
C ASP A 243 -64.33 -59.08 -73.12
N LYS A 244 -64.86 -58.05 -73.80
CA LYS A 244 -65.00 -58.07 -75.27
C LYS A 244 -64.00 -57.22 -76.04
N ASP A 245 -63.35 -56.25 -75.40
CA ASP A 245 -62.49 -55.30 -76.14
C ASP A 245 -61.09 -55.83 -76.48
N LYS A 246 -60.67 -56.98 -75.92
CA LYS A 246 -59.43 -57.66 -76.35
C LYS A 246 -59.63 -58.68 -77.48
N GLN A 247 -60.86 -59.04 -77.84
CA GLN A 247 -61.13 -59.95 -78.96
C GLN A 247 -61.43 -59.23 -80.28
N LEU A 248 -61.89 -57.97 -80.26
CA LEU A 248 -62.23 -57.26 -81.51
C LEU A 248 -61.01 -56.87 -82.36
N ASN A 249 -59.84 -56.62 -81.75
CA ASN A 249 -58.63 -56.25 -82.50
C ASN A 249 -57.83 -57.42 -83.10
N LYS A 250 -58.23 -58.68 -82.86
CA LYS A 250 -57.62 -59.85 -83.51
C LYS A 250 -58.44 -60.42 -84.67
N SER A 251 -59.67 -59.95 -84.89
CA SER A 251 -60.55 -60.50 -85.95
C SER A 251 -60.63 -59.65 -87.21
N ILE A 252 -59.89 -58.53 -87.31
CA ILE A 252 -59.87 -57.65 -88.50
C ILE A 252 -58.60 -57.83 -89.36
N TYR A 253 -57.62 -58.61 -88.91
CA TYR A 253 -56.39 -58.90 -89.68
C TYR A 253 -56.15 -60.40 -89.87
N VAL A 254 -57.14 -61.13 -90.41
CA VAL A 254 -56.89 -62.40 -91.13
C VAL A 254 -57.98 -62.59 -92.20
N GLN A 255 -57.89 -61.82 -93.28
CA GLN A 255 -58.37 -62.20 -94.62
C GLN A 255 -57.55 -61.36 -95.61
N ASP A 256 -56.33 -61.81 -95.89
CA ASP A 256 -55.75 -61.99 -97.23
C ASP A 256 -54.22 -62.17 -97.16
N ASN A 257 -53.77 -63.30 -97.72
CA ASN A 257 -52.43 -63.89 -97.87
C ASN A 257 -51.89 -64.79 -96.75
#